data_AF-A0A3C2BUY2-F1
#
_entry.id   AF-A0A3C2BUY2-F1
#
_cell.length_a   1.000
_cell.length_b   1.000
_cell.length_c   1.000
_cell.angle_alpha   90.00
_cell.angle_beta   90.00
_cell.angle_gamma   90.00
#
_symmetry.space_group_name_H-M   'P 1'
#
loop_
_entity.id
_entity.type
_entity.pdbx_description
1 polymer ?
#
loop_
_entity_poly.entity_id
_entity_poly.type
_entity_poly.pdbx_seq_one_letter_code
_entity_poly.pdbx_strand_id
1 'polypeptide(L)'
;MPLGVQALLPFIVLLAAAALTGLRPRRPENGWIAIAGAAGGAAITFLELIRLAPGERVDVPFLTTFPYADLAIRLDALSLAFGCVTLGTAALLMLARTRMSGDRRDPWASWLLTSLATLSVIMAHNLLLVYIALQVLTLAWTGALDGTARRRRTLRLAIQVADIGLLLAAASAIQSVGTSAFSGVPSDTFGPAAFGLAVLPVLVRVAALTWSVQGALAPVAFEPAIAWAAPAGYLLLRLLALLGGHLPGRPVEGVLFGGALAIGAAAALLALWQRPGLRLAALLLVTQAAVGLALV
;
A
#
# COMPACT_ATOMS: atom_id res chain seq x y z
N MET A 1 -18.20 18.78 -12.25
CA MET A 1 -17.71 18.94 -10.86
C MET A 1 -16.29 19.49 -10.92
N PRO A 2 -15.83 20.27 -9.93
CA PRO A 2 -14.42 20.67 -9.88
C PRO A 2 -13.54 19.41 -9.77
N LEU A 3 -12.47 19.31 -10.57
CA LEU A 3 -11.55 18.16 -10.59
C LEU A 3 -11.04 17.77 -9.18
N GLY A 4 -10.80 18.75 -8.31
CA GLY A 4 -10.36 18.47 -6.95
C GLY A 4 -11.39 17.79 -6.05
N VAL A 5 -12.68 18.07 -6.25
CA VAL A 5 -13.75 17.36 -5.53
C VAL A 5 -13.85 15.92 -6.03
N GLN A 6 -13.69 15.72 -7.33
CA GLN A 6 -13.74 14.40 -7.97
C GLN A 6 -12.59 13.50 -7.50
N ALA A 7 -11.36 14.05 -7.38
CA ALA A 7 -10.20 13.33 -6.86
C ALA A 7 -10.36 12.87 -5.39
N LEU A 8 -11.14 13.61 -4.60
CA LEU A 8 -11.41 13.29 -3.20
C LEU A 8 -12.55 12.30 -3.00
N LEU A 9 -13.40 12.07 -4.00
CA LEU A 9 -14.56 11.18 -3.89
C LEU A 9 -14.24 9.79 -3.33
N PRO A 10 -13.22 9.04 -3.80
CA PRO A 10 -12.97 7.70 -3.26
C PRO A 10 -12.56 7.76 -1.78
N PHE A 11 -11.86 8.81 -1.35
CA PHE A 11 -11.52 9.04 0.06
C PHE A 11 -12.75 9.36 0.90
N ILE A 12 -13.63 10.23 0.40
CA ILE A 12 -14.87 10.63 1.09
C ILE A 12 -15.79 9.43 1.27
N VAL A 13 -15.96 8.59 0.24
CA VAL A 13 -16.81 7.39 0.31
C VAL A 13 -16.30 6.41 1.36
N LEU A 14 -14.99 6.12 1.37
CA LEU A 14 -14.38 5.23 2.36
C LEU A 14 -14.47 5.80 3.78
N LEU A 15 -14.21 7.10 3.95
CA LEU A 15 -14.27 7.77 5.26
C LEU A 15 -15.71 7.82 5.79
N ALA A 16 -16.69 8.12 4.94
CA ALA A 16 -18.11 8.11 5.32
C ALA A 16 -18.56 6.71 5.73
N ALA A 17 -18.19 5.67 4.97
CA ALA A 17 -18.47 4.29 5.33
C ALA A 17 -17.80 3.90 6.67
N ALA A 18 -16.56 4.33 6.89
CA ALA A 18 -15.84 4.07 8.14
C ALA A 18 -16.53 4.75 9.33
N ALA A 19 -16.95 6.00 9.17
CA ALA A 19 -17.69 6.73 10.20
C ALA A 19 -19.05 6.07 10.50
N LEU A 20 -19.82 5.70 9.48
CA LEU A 20 -21.12 5.05 9.65
C LEU A 20 -21.01 3.71 10.39
N THR A 21 -20.02 2.89 10.03
CA THR A 21 -19.77 1.60 10.69
C THR A 21 -19.22 1.80 12.11
N GLY A 22 -18.38 2.81 12.33
CA GLY A 22 -17.83 3.14 13.66
C GLY A 22 -18.86 3.69 14.65
N LEU A 23 -19.84 4.46 14.18
CA LEU A 23 -20.92 5.01 15.01
C LEU A 23 -21.96 3.95 15.43
N ARG A 24 -21.96 2.77 14.79
CA ARG A 24 -22.98 1.72 15.00
C ARG A 24 -22.32 0.36 15.25
N PRO A 25 -21.49 0.21 16.29
CA PRO A 25 -20.73 -1.02 16.49
C PRO A 25 -21.66 -2.24 16.63
N ARG A 26 -21.20 -3.39 16.08
CA ARG A 26 -21.82 -4.71 16.17
C ARG A 26 -23.16 -4.86 15.43
N ARG A 27 -23.48 -3.98 14.49
CA ARG A 27 -24.66 -4.16 13.61
C ARG A 27 -24.32 -5.06 12.42
N PRO A 28 -25.18 -6.03 12.07
CA PRO A 28 -24.94 -6.93 10.93
C PRO A 28 -24.88 -6.18 9.59
N GLU A 29 -25.60 -5.06 9.48
CA GLU A 29 -25.63 -4.19 8.30
C GLU A 29 -24.27 -3.54 8.00
N ASN A 30 -23.38 -3.40 8.99
CA ASN A 30 -22.09 -2.74 8.81
C ASN A 30 -21.20 -3.45 7.78
N GLY A 31 -21.34 -4.77 7.64
CA GLY A 31 -20.63 -5.52 6.60
C GLY A 31 -21.03 -5.05 5.21
N TRP A 32 -22.32 -4.83 4.95
CA TRP A 32 -22.80 -4.32 3.67
C TRP A 32 -22.37 -2.88 3.41
N ILE A 33 -22.38 -2.03 4.44
CA ILE A 33 -21.87 -0.65 4.34
C ILE A 33 -20.39 -0.65 3.98
N ALA A 34 -19.59 -1.52 4.60
CA ALA A 34 -18.15 -1.61 4.31
C ALA A 34 -17.88 -2.10 2.89
N ILE A 35 -18.58 -3.15 2.46
CA ILE A 35 -18.49 -3.66 1.08
C ILE A 35 -18.87 -2.55 0.09
N ALA A 36 -20.00 -1.87 0.32
CA ALA A 36 -20.46 -0.80 -0.54
C ALA A 36 -19.49 0.38 -0.58
N GLY A 37 -18.89 0.75 0.55
CA GLY A 37 -17.88 1.81 0.62
C GLY A 37 -16.62 1.46 -0.19
N ALA A 38 -16.07 0.25 0.02
CA ALA A 38 -14.89 -0.21 -0.72
C ALA A 38 -15.17 -0.38 -2.23
N ALA A 39 -16.30 -1.00 -2.59
CA ALA A 39 -16.70 -1.19 -3.99
C ALA A 39 -17.02 0.15 -4.67
N GLY A 40 -17.67 1.09 -3.96
CA GLY A 40 -17.94 2.43 -4.44
C GLY A 40 -16.64 3.21 -4.72
N GLY A 41 -15.67 3.15 -3.81
CA GLY A 41 -14.34 3.71 -4.03
C GLY A 41 -13.64 3.10 -5.25
N ALA A 42 -13.70 1.76 -5.39
CA ALA A 42 -13.14 1.05 -6.55
C ALA A 42 -13.79 1.49 -7.86
N ALA A 43 -15.12 1.57 -7.91
CA ALA A 43 -15.87 2.01 -9.08
C ALA A 43 -15.52 3.45 -9.47
N ILE A 44 -15.37 4.35 -8.50
CA ILE A 44 -14.94 5.73 -8.76
C ILE A 44 -13.54 5.72 -9.39
N THR A 45 -12.56 5.03 -8.79
CA THR A 45 -11.21 4.95 -9.36
C THR A 45 -11.18 4.33 -10.76
N PHE A 46 -12.05 3.35 -11.04
CA PHE A 46 -12.17 2.73 -12.35
C PHE A 46 -12.76 3.69 -13.40
N LEU A 47 -13.80 4.44 -13.02
CA LEU A 47 -14.40 5.45 -13.90
C LEU A 47 -13.41 6.57 -14.21
N GLU A 48 -12.65 7.04 -13.23
CA GLU A 48 -11.57 8.00 -13.45
C GLU A 48 -10.48 7.43 -14.37
N LEU A 49 -10.13 6.15 -14.23
CA LEU A 49 -9.17 5.49 -15.11
C LEU A 49 -9.64 5.45 -16.57
N ILE A 50 -10.92 5.13 -16.82
CA ILE A 50 -11.48 5.09 -18.19
C ILE A 50 -11.54 6.49 -18.81
N ARG A 51 -11.77 7.52 -17.99
CA ARG A 51 -11.87 8.91 -18.45
C ARG A 51 -10.51 9.53 -18.75
N LEU A 52 -9.44 8.99 -18.16
CA LEU A 52 -8.09 9.51 -18.32
C LEU A 52 -7.59 9.26 -19.75
N ALA A 53 -7.15 10.32 -20.44
CA ALA A 53 -6.55 10.15 -21.76
C ALA A 53 -5.20 9.41 -21.65
N PRO A 54 -4.74 8.72 -22.72
CA PRO A 54 -3.46 8.03 -22.71
C PRO A 54 -2.30 8.98 -22.36
N GLY A 55 -1.56 8.66 -21.30
CA GLY A 55 -0.44 9.48 -20.81
C GLY A 55 -0.83 10.74 -20.03
N GLU A 56 -2.13 11.00 -19.87
CA GLU A 56 -2.60 12.10 -19.03
C GLU A 56 -2.29 11.83 -17.56
N ARG A 57 -1.94 12.90 -16.85
CA ARG A 57 -1.76 12.90 -15.41
C ARG A 57 -2.38 14.17 -14.85
N VAL A 58 -3.10 14.02 -13.75
CA VAL A 58 -3.70 15.14 -13.04
C VAL A 58 -3.16 15.14 -11.62
N ASP A 59 -2.39 16.17 -11.30
CA ASP A 59 -1.97 16.46 -9.93
C ASP A 59 -2.93 17.52 -9.37
N VAL A 60 -3.72 17.14 -8.37
CA VAL A 60 -4.67 18.03 -7.71
C VAL A 60 -3.99 18.62 -6.47
N PRO A 61 -3.56 19.89 -6.48
CA PRO A 61 -2.98 20.52 -5.32
C PRO A 61 -4.06 20.75 -4.25
N PHE A 62 -3.74 20.40 -3.02
CA PHE A 62 -4.59 20.59 -1.84
C PHE A 62 -3.99 21.60 -0.88
N LEU A 63 -2.67 21.61 -0.71
CA LEU A 63 -1.98 22.58 0.14
C LEU A 63 -0.58 22.89 -0.43
N THR A 64 -0.39 24.14 -0.87
CA THR A 64 0.83 24.62 -1.55
C THR A 64 1.69 25.53 -0.67
N THR A 65 1.39 25.58 0.63
CA THR A 65 2.01 26.52 1.57
C THR A 65 3.41 26.09 2.01
N PHE A 66 3.79 24.84 1.75
CA PHE A 66 5.09 24.30 2.14
C PHE A 66 6.00 24.19 0.91
N PRO A 67 7.03 25.05 0.78
CA PRO A 67 7.96 24.97 -0.34
C PRO A 67 8.58 23.56 -0.36
N TYR A 68 8.57 22.94 -1.54
CA TYR A 68 9.12 21.59 -1.81
C TYR A 68 8.33 20.41 -1.24
N ALA A 69 7.15 20.67 -0.65
CA ALA A 69 6.29 19.69 0.02
C ALA A 69 4.80 19.91 -0.27
N ASP A 70 4.47 20.25 -1.52
CA ASP A 70 3.08 20.44 -1.94
C ASP A 70 2.25 19.18 -1.68
N LEU A 71 1.15 19.34 -0.93
CA LEU A 71 0.21 18.27 -0.70
C LEU A 71 -0.68 18.16 -1.94
N ALA A 72 -0.43 17.16 -2.78
CA ALA A 72 -1.22 16.93 -3.97
C ALA A 72 -1.67 15.47 -4.10
N ILE A 73 -2.86 15.28 -4.66
CA ILE A 73 -3.38 13.97 -5.04
C ILE A 73 -3.04 13.73 -6.49
N ARG A 74 -2.32 12.63 -6.75
CA ARG A 74 -1.90 12.24 -8.08
C ARG A 74 -2.87 11.21 -8.67
N LEU A 75 -3.50 11.61 -9.76
CA LEU A 75 -4.33 10.77 -10.61
C LEU A 75 -3.58 10.49 -11.92
N ASP A 76 -2.92 9.35 -11.97
CA ASP A 76 -2.37 8.78 -13.21
C ASP A 76 -2.82 7.33 -13.37
N ALA A 77 -2.59 6.76 -14.56
CA ALA A 77 -3.04 5.41 -14.88
C ALA A 77 -2.55 4.36 -13.87
N LEU A 78 -1.30 4.49 -13.37
CA LEU A 78 -0.75 3.58 -12.38
C LEU A 78 -1.50 3.69 -11.04
N SER A 79 -1.65 4.91 -10.51
CA SER A 79 -2.35 5.15 -9.25
C SER A 79 -3.81 4.69 -9.30
N LEU A 80 -4.51 5.00 -10.39
CA LEU A 80 -5.92 4.67 -10.56
C LEU A 80 -6.15 3.17 -10.74
N ALA A 81 -5.31 2.49 -11.53
CA ALA A 81 -5.37 1.05 -11.69
C ALA A 81 -5.07 0.32 -10.36
N PHE A 82 -4.01 0.72 -9.65
CA PHE A 82 -3.69 0.14 -8.34
C PHE A 82 -4.78 0.42 -7.30
N GLY A 83 -5.30 1.65 -7.26
CA GLY A 83 -6.40 2.03 -6.38
C GLY A 83 -7.64 1.17 -6.62
N CYS A 84 -8.03 1.00 -7.89
CA CYS A 84 -9.16 0.17 -8.28
C CYS A 84 -8.98 -1.30 -7.85
N VAL A 85 -7.84 -1.92 -8.18
CA VAL A 85 -7.56 -3.32 -7.82
C VAL A 85 -7.51 -3.51 -6.31
N THR A 86 -6.88 -2.58 -5.59
CA THR A 86 -6.75 -2.63 -4.12
C THR A 86 -8.10 -2.53 -3.44
N LEU A 87 -8.94 -1.56 -3.83
CA LEU A 87 -10.27 -1.38 -3.25
C LEU A 87 -11.24 -2.48 -3.66
N GLY A 88 -11.15 -2.97 -4.90
CA GLY A 88 -11.90 -4.14 -5.35
C GLY A 88 -11.55 -5.39 -4.54
N THR A 89 -10.26 -5.62 -4.29
CA THR A 89 -9.78 -6.71 -3.44
C THR A 89 -10.26 -6.55 -2.00
N ALA A 90 -10.20 -5.32 -1.45
CA ALA A 90 -10.74 -5.04 -0.12
C ALA A 90 -12.24 -5.35 -0.03
N ALA A 91 -13.03 -4.95 -1.03
CA ALA A 91 -14.46 -5.23 -1.09
C ALA A 91 -14.75 -6.74 -1.16
N LEU A 92 -13.99 -7.50 -1.97
CA LEU A 92 -14.13 -8.96 -2.06
C LEU A 92 -13.75 -9.66 -0.76
N LEU A 93 -12.71 -9.20 -0.07
CA LEU A 93 -12.30 -9.74 1.24
C LEU A 93 -13.33 -9.41 2.33
N MET A 94 -13.92 -8.21 2.30
CA MET A 94 -15.04 -7.83 3.16
C MET A 94 -16.28 -8.70 2.88
N LEU A 95 -16.60 -8.95 1.61
CA LEU A 95 -17.69 -9.84 1.20
C LEU A 95 -17.42 -11.29 1.62
N ALA A 96 -16.19 -11.79 1.46
CA ALA A 96 -15.83 -13.11 1.95
C ALA A 96 -16.01 -13.20 3.47
N ARG A 97 -15.66 -12.15 4.22
CA ARG A 97 -15.83 -12.09 5.67
C ARG A 97 -17.30 -12.18 6.10
N THR A 98 -18.25 -11.59 5.37
CA THR A 98 -19.69 -11.69 5.71
C THR A 98 -20.23 -13.10 5.52
N ARG A 99 -19.60 -13.91 4.67
CA ARG A 99 -19.95 -15.33 4.46
C ARG A 99 -19.35 -16.28 5.51
N MET A 100 -18.36 -15.82 6.29
CA MET A 100 -17.71 -16.64 7.31
C MET A 100 -18.46 -16.58 8.66
N SER A 101 -18.88 -17.74 9.15
CA SER A 101 -19.42 -17.92 10.49
C SER A 101 -18.29 -18.16 11.52
N GLY A 102 -18.47 -17.69 12.76
CA GLY A 102 -17.62 -18.08 13.90
C GLY A 102 -16.64 -17.02 14.43
N ASP A 103 -16.46 -15.88 13.76
CA ASP A 103 -15.67 -14.76 14.30
C ASP A 103 -16.59 -13.62 14.76
N ARG A 104 -16.49 -13.24 16.04
CA ARG A 104 -17.31 -12.21 16.70
C ARG A 104 -16.72 -10.80 16.60
N ARG A 105 -15.52 -10.65 16.04
CA ARG A 105 -14.88 -9.34 15.85
C ARG A 105 -15.64 -8.52 14.80
N ASP A 106 -15.71 -7.22 15.02
CA ASP A 106 -16.38 -6.23 14.16
C ASP A 106 -15.34 -5.29 13.52
N PRO A 107 -14.61 -5.73 12.47
CA PRO A 107 -13.42 -5.03 12.01
C PRO A 107 -13.69 -3.90 10.99
N TRP A 108 -14.95 -3.69 10.60
CA TRP A 108 -15.32 -2.93 9.39
C TRP A 108 -14.73 -1.53 9.30
N ALA A 109 -14.87 -0.72 10.36
CA ALA A 109 -14.35 0.64 10.38
C ALA A 109 -12.82 0.65 10.21
N SER A 110 -12.13 -0.24 10.91
CA SER A 110 -10.67 -0.35 10.82
C SER A 110 -10.19 -0.83 9.45
N TRP A 111 -10.91 -1.75 8.81
CA TRP A 111 -10.60 -2.22 7.46
C TRP A 111 -10.81 -1.12 6.42
N LEU A 112 -11.89 -0.34 6.55
CA LEU A 112 -12.13 0.83 5.69
C LEU A 112 -11.05 1.91 5.89
N LEU A 113 -10.65 2.19 7.13
CA LEU A 113 -9.56 3.13 7.41
C LEU A 113 -8.21 2.61 6.88
N THR A 114 -7.98 1.29 6.93
CA THR A 114 -6.78 0.68 6.36
C THR A 114 -6.79 0.80 4.83
N SER A 115 -7.92 0.50 4.17
CA SER A 115 -8.09 0.70 2.73
C SER A 115 -7.94 2.16 2.31
N LEU A 116 -8.50 3.10 3.09
CA LEU A 116 -8.35 4.53 2.89
C LEU A 116 -6.88 4.95 2.97
N ALA A 117 -6.17 4.52 4.00
CA ALA A 117 -4.76 4.85 4.17
C ALA A 117 -3.87 4.23 3.08
N THR A 118 -4.15 3.00 2.65
CA THR A 118 -3.48 2.39 1.49
C THR A 118 -3.78 3.18 0.20
N LEU A 119 -5.01 3.62 -0.01
CA LEU A 119 -5.34 4.49 -1.14
C LEU A 119 -4.57 5.82 -1.07
N SER A 120 -4.38 6.39 0.13
CA SER A 120 -3.56 7.60 0.30
C SER A 120 -2.10 7.37 -0.07
N VAL A 121 -1.53 6.21 0.24
CA VAL A 121 -0.19 5.82 -0.22
C VAL A 121 -0.14 5.76 -1.76
N ILE A 122 -1.17 5.16 -2.36
CA ILE A 122 -1.25 5.00 -3.82
C ILE A 122 -1.40 6.35 -4.53
N MET A 123 -2.22 7.27 -4.02
CA MET A 123 -2.48 8.54 -4.72
C MET A 123 -1.58 9.69 -4.25
N ALA A 124 -0.59 9.43 -3.41
CA ALA A 124 0.37 10.44 -3.00
C ALA A 124 1.23 10.92 -4.18
N HIS A 125 1.37 12.24 -4.31
CA HIS A 125 2.13 12.87 -5.39
C HIS A 125 3.65 12.89 -5.17
N ASN A 126 4.10 12.79 -3.92
CA ASN A 126 5.51 12.92 -3.56
C ASN A 126 5.92 11.93 -2.45
N LEU A 127 7.23 11.71 -2.31
CA LEU A 127 7.78 10.74 -1.35
C LEU A 127 7.44 11.08 0.11
N LEU A 128 7.38 12.36 0.45
CA LEU A 128 7.03 12.81 1.81
C LEU A 128 5.59 12.44 2.17
N LEU A 129 4.65 12.65 1.25
CA LEU A 129 3.25 12.33 1.42
C LEU A 129 3.03 10.81 1.46
N VAL A 130 3.80 10.04 0.68
CA VAL A 130 3.85 8.58 0.82
C VAL A 130 4.28 8.21 2.24
N TYR A 131 5.36 8.79 2.77
CA TYR A 131 5.79 8.54 4.14
C TYR A 131 4.68 8.82 5.16
N ILE A 132 4.04 9.99 5.08
CA ILE A 132 2.92 10.36 5.97
C ILE A 132 1.78 9.34 5.85
N ALA A 133 1.40 8.98 4.64
CA ALA A 133 0.35 8.00 4.39
C ALA A 133 0.71 6.60 4.92
N LEU A 134 1.99 6.18 4.86
CA LEU A 134 2.46 4.93 5.45
C LEU A 134 2.41 4.94 6.99
N GLN A 135 2.62 6.10 7.64
CA GLN A 135 2.41 6.24 9.08
C GLN A 135 0.94 6.11 9.44
N VAL A 136 0.06 6.78 8.69
CA VAL A 136 -1.40 6.67 8.85
C VAL A 136 -1.86 5.23 8.64
N LEU A 137 -1.34 4.54 7.62
CA LEU A 137 -1.61 3.14 7.35
C LEU A 137 -1.18 2.26 8.53
N THR A 138 0.01 2.51 9.07
CA THR A 138 0.51 1.80 10.25
C THR A 138 -0.41 1.97 11.45
N LEU A 139 -0.93 3.17 11.69
CA LEU A 139 -1.92 3.42 12.74
C LEU A 139 -3.25 2.71 12.46
N ALA A 140 -3.73 2.74 11.22
CA ALA A 140 -5.01 2.14 10.83
C ALA A 140 -5.03 0.62 11.01
N TRP A 141 -4.01 -0.10 10.54
CA TRP A 141 -3.98 -1.57 10.65
C TRP A 141 -3.60 -2.03 12.07
N THR A 142 -2.80 -1.26 12.81
CA THR A 142 -2.48 -1.60 14.21
C THR A 142 -3.65 -1.32 15.16
N GLY A 143 -4.51 -0.36 14.85
CA GLY A 143 -5.78 -0.14 15.56
C GLY A 143 -6.87 -1.16 15.20
N ALA A 144 -6.73 -1.87 14.08
CA ALA A 144 -7.68 -2.90 13.65
C ALA A 144 -7.65 -4.19 14.48
N LEU A 145 -6.55 -4.45 15.21
CA LEU A 145 -6.30 -5.68 15.95
C LEU A 145 -5.57 -5.39 17.27
N ASP A 146 -5.48 -6.40 18.13
CA ASP A 146 -4.87 -6.30 19.47
C ASP A 146 -3.35 -5.97 19.38
N GLY A 147 -3.05 -4.68 19.25
CA GLY A 147 -1.70 -4.15 19.06
C GLY A 147 -0.77 -4.33 20.27
N THR A 148 -1.29 -4.85 21.38
CA THR A 148 -0.53 -5.11 22.61
C THR A 148 0.30 -6.39 22.55
N ALA A 149 0.00 -7.31 21.62
CA ALA A 149 0.74 -8.55 21.45
C ALA A 149 2.21 -8.29 21.05
N ARG A 150 3.16 -8.86 21.81
CA ARG A 150 4.62 -8.64 21.64
C ARG A 150 5.10 -8.80 20.19
N ARG A 151 4.59 -9.80 19.46
CA ARG A 151 4.95 -10.06 18.05
C ARG A 151 4.52 -8.91 17.12
N ARG A 152 3.33 -8.36 17.32
CA ARG A 152 2.80 -7.23 16.52
C ARG A 152 3.53 -5.93 16.84
N ARG A 153 3.95 -5.73 18.10
CA ARG A 153 4.78 -4.59 18.48
C ARG A 153 6.12 -4.58 17.74
N THR A 154 6.81 -5.71 17.66
CA THR A 154 8.09 -5.81 16.92
C THR A 154 7.89 -5.54 15.42
N LEU A 155 6.85 -6.10 14.81
CA LEU A 155 6.54 -5.85 13.40
C LEU A 155 6.23 -4.37 13.12
N ARG A 156 5.42 -3.74 13.98
CA ARG A 156 5.12 -2.31 13.87
C ARG A 156 6.41 -1.48 13.92
N LEU A 157 7.28 -1.75 14.89
CA LEU A 157 8.55 -1.04 15.00
C LEU A 157 9.44 -1.23 13.77
N ALA A 158 9.53 -2.46 13.25
CA ALA A 158 10.28 -2.74 12.03
C ALA A 158 9.75 -1.95 10.82
N ILE A 159 8.43 -1.91 10.63
CA ILE A 159 7.78 -1.14 9.55
C ILE A 159 8.03 0.36 9.74
N GLN A 160 7.86 0.89 10.95
CA GLN A 160 8.07 2.32 11.21
C GLN A 160 9.52 2.75 11.00
N VAL A 161 10.49 1.93 11.41
CA VAL A 161 11.92 2.17 11.16
C VAL A 161 12.23 2.12 9.66
N ALA A 162 11.64 1.17 8.94
CA ALA A 162 11.79 1.09 7.49
C ALA A 162 11.22 2.32 6.77
N ASP A 163 10.06 2.81 7.22
CA ASP A 163 9.40 3.99 6.66
C ASP A 163 10.24 5.27 6.84
N ILE A 164 11.08 5.37 7.87
CA ILE A 164 12.05 6.46 8.02
C ILE A 164 13.02 6.51 6.84
N GLY A 165 13.37 5.36 6.24
CA GLY A 165 14.18 5.32 5.02
C GLY A 165 13.56 6.16 3.90
N LEU A 166 12.24 6.12 3.74
CA LEU A 166 11.53 6.93 2.74
C LEU A 166 11.60 8.42 3.06
N LEU A 167 11.52 8.79 4.34
CA LEU A 167 11.68 10.19 4.78
C LEU A 167 13.09 10.69 4.49
N LEU A 168 14.12 9.88 4.75
CA LEU A 168 15.51 10.22 4.43
C LEU A 168 15.74 10.32 2.92
N ALA A 169 15.14 9.43 2.13
CA ALA A 169 15.17 9.50 0.67
C ALA A 169 14.48 10.78 0.14
N ALA A 170 13.33 11.15 0.71
CA ALA A 170 12.63 12.38 0.38
C ALA A 170 13.46 13.63 0.73
N ALA A 171 14.07 13.66 1.93
CA ALA A 171 14.95 14.75 2.35
C ALA A 171 16.18 14.88 1.43
N SER A 172 16.78 13.75 1.03
CA SER A 172 17.88 13.74 0.07
C SER A 172 17.47 14.33 -1.29
N ALA A 173 16.29 13.97 -1.81
CA ALA A 173 15.80 14.50 -3.08
C ALA A 173 15.49 16.00 -3.02
N ILE A 174 14.92 16.46 -1.90
CA ILE A 174 14.69 17.90 -1.66
C ILE A 174 16.01 18.65 -1.59
N GLN A 175 17.02 18.10 -0.91
CA GLN A 175 18.33 18.73 -0.80
C GLN A 175 19.07 18.78 -2.15
N SER A 176 18.95 17.75 -2.98
CA SER A 176 19.69 17.65 -4.24
C SER A 176 19.04 18.42 -5.40
N VAL A 177 17.71 18.34 -5.54
CA VAL A 177 16.97 18.88 -6.71
C VAL A 177 15.85 19.84 -6.31
N GLY A 178 15.66 20.09 -5.01
CA GLY A 178 14.64 21.02 -4.54
C GLY A 178 13.23 20.45 -4.62
N THR A 179 13.03 19.13 -4.73
CA THR A 179 11.68 18.54 -4.70
C THR A 179 11.67 17.07 -4.29
N SER A 180 10.55 16.61 -3.74
CA SER A 180 10.26 15.20 -3.50
C SER A 180 9.14 14.65 -4.41
N ALA A 181 8.64 15.48 -5.32
CA ALA A 181 7.56 15.15 -6.25
C ALA A 181 8.00 14.13 -7.31
N PHE A 182 7.18 13.12 -7.56
CA PHE A 182 7.50 12.09 -8.57
C PHE A 182 7.64 12.66 -9.99
N SER A 183 6.98 13.77 -10.31
CA SER A 183 7.09 14.44 -11.62
C SER A 183 8.31 15.35 -11.75
N GLY A 184 8.92 15.75 -10.62
CA GLY A 184 9.97 16.77 -10.59
C GLY A 184 11.35 16.22 -10.25
N VAL A 185 11.48 14.98 -9.79
CA VAL A 185 12.78 14.36 -9.51
C VAL A 185 13.32 13.68 -10.78
N PRO A 186 14.50 14.11 -11.30
CA PRO A 186 15.18 13.43 -12.39
C PRO A 186 15.57 11.99 -12.03
N SER A 187 15.54 11.10 -13.01
CA SER A 187 15.80 9.66 -12.81
C SER A 187 17.23 9.35 -12.33
N ASP A 188 18.19 10.20 -12.65
CA ASP A 188 19.60 10.11 -12.27
C ASP A 188 19.92 10.68 -10.87
N THR A 189 18.93 11.34 -10.23
CA THR A 189 19.10 11.95 -8.92
C THR A 189 19.19 10.92 -7.79
N PHE A 190 18.55 9.77 -7.96
CA PHE A 190 18.53 8.71 -6.96
C PHE A 190 19.79 7.86 -7.06
N GLY A 191 20.82 8.26 -6.32
CA GLY A 191 21.99 7.39 -6.11
C GLY A 191 21.61 6.07 -5.40
N PRO A 192 22.49 5.04 -5.46
CA PRO A 192 22.23 3.71 -4.87
C PRO A 192 21.77 3.74 -3.42
N ALA A 193 22.35 4.62 -2.59
CA ALA A 193 22.01 4.73 -1.17
C ALA A 193 20.59 5.28 -0.96
N ALA A 194 20.22 6.35 -1.65
CA ALA A 194 18.88 6.96 -1.55
C ALA A 194 17.80 6.00 -2.07
N PHE A 195 18.10 5.25 -3.14
CA PHE A 195 17.21 4.21 -3.64
C PHE A 195 17.05 3.05 -2.65
N GLY A 196 18.15 2.57 -2.05
CA GLY A 196 18.09 1.54 -1.00
C GLY A 196 17.22 1.95 0.19
N LEU A 197 17.32 3.21 0.62
CA LEU A 197 16.46 3.78 1.66
C LEU A 197 14.98 3.87 1.23
N ALA A 198 14.70 4.22 -0.03
CA ALA A 198 13.35 4.31 -0.57
C ALA A 198 12.68 2.93 -0.76
N VAL A 199 13.45 1.89 -1.05
CA VAL A 199 12.98 0.51 -1.22
C VAL A 199 12.81 -0.24 0.10
N LEU A 200 13.47 0.19 1.18
CA LEU A 200 13.38 -0.46 2.49
C LEU A 200 11.94 -0.69 3.00
N PRO A 201 10.98 0.26 2.88
CA PRO A 201 9.57 0.05 3.22
C PRO A 201 8.90 -1.10 2.44
N VAL A 202 9.31 -1.32 1.18
CA VAL A 202 8.83 -2.40 0.32
C VAL A 202 9.33 -3.74 0.86
N LEU A 203 10.64 -3.86 1.09
CA LEU A 203 11.27 -5.10 1.55
C LEU A 203 10.70 -5.56 2.89
N VAL A 204 10.53 -4.63 3.84
CA VAL A 204 9.99 -4.97 5.16
C VAL A 204 8.52 -5.39 5.10
N ARG A 205 7.71 -4.78 4.22
CA ARG A 205 6.30 -5.20 4.02
C ARG A 205 6.19 -6.54 3.31
N VAL A 206 7.05 -6.83 2.34
CA VAL A 206 7.12 -8.18 1.72
C VAL A 206 7.55 -9.21 2.76
N ALA A 207 8.55 -8.91 3.59
CA ALA A 207 8.97 -9.79 4.67
C ALA A 207 7.85 -10.01 5.72
N ALA A 208 7.05 -8.97 6.01
CA ALA A 208 5.92 -9.05 6.94
C ALA A 208 4.87 -10.10 6.53
N LEU A 209 4.71 -10.38 5.24
CA LEU A 209 3.84 -11.46 4.74
C LEU A 209 4.21 -12.82 5.35
N THR A 210 5.50 -13.06 5.64
CA THR A 210 5.94 -14.33 6.26
C THR A 210 5.61 -14.43 7.75
N TRP A 211 5.31 -13.31 8.42
CA TRP A 211 5.00 -13.26 9.84
C TRP A 211 3.50 -13.38 10.15
N SER A 212 2.62 -13.28 9.15
CA SER A 212 1.16 -13.39 9.33
C SER A 212 0.67 -14.82 9.38
N VAL A 213 0.80 -15.53 10.51
CA VAL A 213 0.05 -16.78 10.69
C VAL A 213 -0.23 -17.10 12.15
N GLN A 214 -1.42 -16.74 12.66
CA GLN A 214 -2.34 -17.54 13.52
C GLN A 214 -3.75 -16.91 13.51
N GLY A 215 -4.82 -17.62 13.11
CA GLY A 215 -6.22 -17.14 13.14
C GLY A 215 -7.12 -17.58 11.96
N ALA A 216 -8.37 -17.10 11.94
CA ALA A 216 -9.37 -17.40 10.88
C ALA A 216 -9.05 -16.76 9.52
N LEU A 217 -9.39 -17.44 8.41
CA LEU A 217 -8.91 -17.13 7.04
C LEU A 217 -9.11 -15.68 6.55
N ALA A 218 -10.33 -15.12 6.55
CA ALA A 218 -10.58 -13.77 6.02
C ALA A 218 -9.93 -12.64 6.85
N PRO A 219 -10.04 -12.58 8.19
CA PRO A 219 -9.34 -11.55 8.95
C PRO A 219 -7.83 -11.69 8.91
N VAL A 220 -7.32 -12.88 8.59
CA VAL A 220 -5.88 -13.10 8.40
C VAL A 220 -5.41 -12.74 6.98
N ALA A 221 -6.28 -12.68 5.98
CA ALA A 221 -5.90 -12.33 4.60
C ALA A 221 -6.01 -10.82 4.28
N PHE A 222 -6.92 -10.08 4.94
CA PHE A 222 -7.13 -8.66 4.68
C PHE A 222 -5.88 -7.80 4.95
N GLU A 223 -5.30 -7.96 6.14
CA GLU A 223 -4.12 -7.20 6.57
C GLU A 223 -2.91 -7.43 5.63
N PRO A 224 -2.51 -8.68 5.31
CA PRO A 224 -1.46 -8.95 4.32
C PRO A 224 -1.71 -8.34 2.94
N ALA A 225 -2.95 -8.44 2.43
CA ALA A 225 -3.28 -7.95 1.10
C ALA A 225 -3.27 -6.41 1.04
N ILE A 226 -3.94 -5.75 1.98
CA ILE A 226 -4.23 -4.31 1.91
C ILE A 226 -3.17 -3.47 2.61
N ALA A 227 -2.67 -3.89 3.77
CA ALA A 227 -1.73 -3.08 4.55
C ALA A 227 -0.26 -3.29 4.15
N TRP A 228 0.07 -4.42 3.50
CA TRP A 228 1.45 -4.78 3.17
C TRP A 228 1.67 -4.97 1.68
N ALA A 229 0.99 -5.93 1.03
CA ALA A 229 1.26 -6.27 -0.36
C ALA A 229 0.91 -5.12 -1.33
N ALA A 230 -0.28 -4.53 -1.23
CA ALA A 230 -0.71 -3.42 -2.08
C ALA A 230 0.23 -2.19 -2.02
N PRO A 231 0.56 -1.62 -0.84
CA PRO A 231 1.47 -0.47 -0.78
C PRO A 231 2.91 -0.83 -1.16
N ALA A 232 3.38 -2.06 -0.88
CA ALA A 232 4.71 -2.50 -1.30
C ALA A 232 4.81 -2.61 -2.83
N GLY A 233 3.85 -3.26 -3.48
CA GLY A 233 3.81 -3.41 -4.93
C GLY A 233 3.68 -2.06 -5.64
N TYR A 234 2.81 -1.19 -5.15
CA TYR A 234 2.66 0.16 -5.71
C TYR A 234 3.95 0.98 -5.57
N LEU A 235 4.53 1.03 -4.36
CA LEU A 235 5.72 1.84 -4.11
C LEU A 235 6.91 1.36 -4.95
N LEU A 236 7.08 0.04 -5.10
CA LEU A 236 8.09 -0.52 -5.99
C LEU A 236 7.91 -0.02 -7.42
N LEU A 237 6.73 -0.22 -8.02
CA LEU A 237 6.46 0.22 -9.40
C LEU A 237 6.60 1.74 -9.55
N ARG A 238 6.22 2.51 -8.54
CA ARG A 238 6.38 3.98 -8.55
C ARG A 238 7.84 4.40 -8.52
N LEU A 239 8.67 3.75 -7.70
CA LEU A 239 10.12 4.02 -7.66
C LEU A 239 10.80 3.64 -8.98
N LEU A 240 10.34 2.57 -9.65
CA LEU A 240 10.86 2.18 -10.95
C LEU A 240 10.44 3.14 -12.06
N ALA A 241 9.19 3.59 -12.03
CA ALA A 241 8.71 4.62 -12.94
C ALA A 241 9.51 5.93 -12.77
N LEU A 242 9.84 6.30 -11.52
CA LEU A 242 10.67 7.47 -11.21
C LEU A 242 12.08 7.36 -11.82
N LEU A 243 12.65 6.15 -11.80
CA LEU A 243 13.95 5.85 -12.36
C LEU A 243 13.95 5.61 -13.88
N GLY A 244 12.81 5.82 -14.55
CA GLY A 244 12.68 5.55 -15.99
C GLY A 244 12.93 4.07 -16.35
N GLY A 245 12.68 3.15 -15.42
CA GLY A 245 12.91 1.72 -15.60
C GLY A 245 14.36 1.26 -15.49
N HIS A 246 15.30 2.13 -15.08
CA HIS A 246 16.72 1.77 -14.96
C HIS A 246 17.18 1.93 -13.50
N LEU A 247 17.63 0.85 -12.88
CA LEU A 247 18.12 0.89 -11.51
C LEU A 247 19.45 1.67 -11.41
N PRO A 248 19.80 2.24 -10.24
CA PRO A 248 21.01 3.02 -10.07
C PRO A 248 22.25 2.13 -10.08
N GLY A 249 22.72 1.82 -11.29
CA GLY A 249 23.93 1.06 -11.57
C GLY A 249 23.77 -0.46 -11.49
N ARG A 250 24.62 -1.15 -12.26
CA ARG A 250 24.72 -2.62 -12.31
C ARG A 250 24.84 -3.36 -10.97
N PRO A 251 25.53 -2.86 -9.92
CA PRO A 251 25.59 -3.60 -8.66
C PRO A 251 24.24 -3.63 -7.94
N VAL A 252 23.43 -2.57 -8.04
CA VAL A 252 22.11 -2.53 -7.42
C VAL A 252 21.15 -3.48 -8.13
N GLU A 253 21.21 -3.53 -9.47
CA GLU A 253 20.50 -4.52 -10.29
C GLU A 253 20.85 -5.94 -9.86
N GLY A 254 22.14 -6.27 -9.80
CA GLY A 254 22.58 -7.61 -9.42
C GLY A 254 22.17 -8.01 -8.01
N VAL A 255 22.21 -7.08 -7.05
CA VAL A 255 21.78 -7.34 -5.66
C VAL A 255 20.26 -7.49 -5.56
N LEU A 256 19.49 -6.64 -6.24
CA LEU A 256 18.03 -6.76 -6.24
C LEU A 256 17.59 -8.04 -6.93
N PHE A 257 18.13 -8.33 -8.11
CA PHE A 257 17.83 -9.55 -8.85
C PHE A 257 18.23 -10.79 -8.06
N GLY A 258 19.50 -10.89 -7.65
CA GLY A 258 20.02 -12.04 -6.93
C GLY A 258 19.36 -12.24 -5.57
N GLY A 259 19.11 -11.14 -4.85
CA GLY A 259 18.40 -11.15 -3.57
C GLY A 259 16.94 -11.58 -3.72
N ALA A 260 16.23 -11.02 -4.69
CA ALA A 260 14.84 -11.40 -4.98
C ALA A 260 14.75 -12.87 -5.40
N LEU A 261 15.63 -13.34 -6.28
CA LEU A 261 15.70 -14.75 -6.68
C LEU A 261 15.93 -15.66 -5.46
N ALA A 262 16.91 -15.32 -4.61
CA ALA A 262 17.22 -16.11 -3.42
C ALA A 262 16.05 -16.16 -2.43
N ILE A 263 15.39 -15.02 -2.18
CA ILE A 263 14.20 -14.94 -1.31
C ILE A 263 13.05 -15.75 -1.91
N GLY A 264 12.79 -15.61 -3.22
CA GLY A 264 11.74 -16.33 -3.92
C GLY A 264 11.95 -17.85 -3.88
N ALA A 265 13.18 -18.30 -4.13
CA ALA A 265 13.57 -19.70 -4.05
C ALA A 265 13.47 -20.25 -2.62
N ALA A 266 13.96 -19.51 -1.62
CA ALA A 266 13.85 -19.91 -0.22
C ALA A 266 12.38 -20.02 0.22
N ALA A 267 11.53 -19.05 -0.14
CA ALA A 267 10.10 -19.09 0.17
C ALA A 267 9.39 -20.25 -0.54
N ALA A 268 9.73 -20.52 -1.81
CA ALA A 268 9.17 -21.63 -2.57
C ALA A 268 9.58 -22.99 -1.98
N LEU A 269 10.86 -23.15 -1.61
CA LEU A 269 11.33 -24.36 -0.93
C LEU A 269 10.61 -24.55 0.40
N LEU A 270 10.53 -23.49 1.23
CA LEU A 270 9.80 -23.53 2.50
C LEU A 270 8.32 -23.88 2.32
N ALA A 271 7.69 -23.47 1.21
CA ALA A 271 6.30 -23.77 0.88
C ALA A 271 6.07 -25.27 0.65
N LEU A 272 7.04 -26.02 0.10
CA LEU A 272 6.92 -27.46 -0.14
C LEU A 272 6.66 -28.28 1.14
N TRP A 273 7.14 -27.78 2.28
CA TRP A 273 6.98 -28.44 3.58
C TRP A 273 5.82 -27.88 4.42
N GLN A 274 5.01 -26.95 3.89
CA GLN A 274 3.84 -26.43 4.60
C GLN A 274 2.57 -27.20 4.26
N ARG A 275 1.73 -27.39 5.28
CA ARG A 275 0.36 -27.86 5.08
C ARG A 275 -0.49 -26.79 4.40
N PRO A 276 -1.53 -27.17 3.62
CA PRO A 276 -2.43 -26.21 3.01
C PRO A 276 -3.06 -25.31 4.08
N GLY A 277 -2.89 -24.01 3.88
CA GLY A 277 -3.31 -22.98 4.84
C GLY A 277 -2.68 -21.62 4.54
N LEU A 278 -2.91 -20.65 5.43
CA LEU A 278 -2.47 -19.27 5.27
C LEU A 278 -0.96 -19.11 5.13
N ARG A 279 -0.19 -19.95 5.84
CA ARG A 279 1.28 -19.93 5.75
C ARG A 279 1.76 -20.30 4.36
N LEU A 280 1.14 -21.30 3.75
CA LEU A 280 1.45 -21.70 2.38
C LEU A 280 1.11 -20.56 1.40
N ALA A 281 -0.09 -19.99 1.51
CA ALA A 281 -0.51 -18.87 0.67
C ALA A 281 0.42 -17.65 0.82
N ALA A 282 0.83 -17.33 2.05
CA ALA A 282 1.76 -16.24 2.32
C ALA A 282 3.15 -16.49 1.70
N LEU A 283 3.70 -17.69 1.83
CA LEU A 283 4.97 -18.04 1.19
C LEU A 283 4.89 -17.97 -0.33
N LEU A 284 3.81 -18.46 -0.93
CA LEU A 284 3.59 -18.36 -2.37
C LEU A 284 3.45 -16.91 -2.83
N LEU A 285 2.76 -16.05 -2.07
CA LEU A 285 2.68 -14.61 -2.35
C LEU A 285 4.05 -13.93 -2.26
N VAL A 286 4.87 -14.31 -1.28
CA VAL A 286 6.25 -13.83 -1.18
C VAL A 286 7.07 -14.29 -2.39
N THR A 287 6.89 -15.53 -2.84
CA THR A 287 7.54 -16.01 -4.08
C THR A 287 7.09 -15.19 -5.29
N GLN A 288 5.80 -14.90 -5.45
CA GLN A 288 5.31 -14.07 -6.56
C GLN A 288 5.81 -12.63 -6.48
N ALA A 289 5.85 -12.04 -5.28
CA ALA A 289 6.42 -10.71 -5.06
C ALA A 289 7.92 -10.68 -5.39
N ALA A 290 8.66 -11.73 -5.03
CA ALA A 290 10.06 -11.89 -5.35
C ALA A 290 10.30 -12.05 -6.86
N VAL A 291 9.45 -12.81 -7.56
CA VAL A 291 9.49 -12.88 -9.03
C VAL A 291 9.23 -11.50 -9.63
N GLY A 292 8.22 -10.78 -9.14
CA GLY A 292 7.95 -9.40 -9.57
C GLY A 292 9.15 -8.47 -9.37
N LEU A 293 9.83 -8.57 -8.23
CA LEU A 293 11.06 -7.82 -7.93
C LEU A 293 12.25 -8.20 -8.83
N ALA A 294 12.34 -9.46 -9.26
CA ALA A 294 13.42 -9.94 -10.12
C ALA A 294 13.21 -9.64 -11.60
N LEU A 295 11.97 -9.35 -12.03
CA LEU A 295 11.63 -9.02 -13.43
C LEU A 295 11.77 -7.53 -13.75
N VAL A 296 12.18 -6.75 -12.76
CA VAL A 296 12.42 -5.31 -12.80
C VAL A 296 13.86 -5.04 -13.19
#